data_AF-A0A966KE69-F1
#
_entry.id   AF-A0A966KE69-F1
#
_cell.length_a   1.000
_cell.length_b   1.000
_cell.length_c   1.000
_cell.angle_alpha   90.00
_cell.angle_beta   90.00
_cell.angle_gamma   90.00
#
_symmetry.space_group_name_H-M   'P 1'
#
loop_
_entity.id
_entity.type
_entity.pdbx_description
1 polymer ?
#
loop_
_entity_poly.entity_id
_entity_poly.type
_entity_poly.pdbx_seq_one_letter_code
_entity_poly.pdbx_strand_id
1 'polypeptide(L)'
;MRISSESKTTGFYYLLFTAGFLLFVYFLGLVEKNSGPGIWLGYVFLFVTIAIYASIGLICRTSDMNDYYIAGRKIPAIFNGMATAADWMSAATFIGLVGILFSSGYKGLAFIVGWTGGFCLVAMLIAPYIRKFGSYTIPDFLAIRYSQGKEGGSRLVRIVAVGATIVCSFVYL
;
A
#
# COMPACT_ATOMS: atom_id res chain seq x y z
N MET A 1 -19.99 -1.47 -20.66
CA MET A 1 -20.00 -2.89 -20.23
C MET A 1 -18.90 -3.68 -20.98
N ARG A 2 -17.61 -3.34 -20.75
CA ARG A 2 -16.42 -3.96 -21.39
C ARG A 2 -15.42 -4.57 -20.38
N ILE A 3 -15.82 -4.68 -19.11
CA ILE A 3 -14.93 -4.94 -17.95
C ILE A 3 -14.71 -6.45 -17.68
N SER A 4 -15.52 -7.33 -18.28
CA SER A 4 -15.52 -8.78 -18.00
C SER A 4 -14.26 -9.52 -18.48
N SER A 5 -13.73 -9.16 -19.66
CA SER A 5 -12.57 -9.84 -20.26
C SER A 5 -11.26 -9.49 -19.55
N GLU A 6 -11.01 -8.21 -19.29
CA GLU A 6 -9.76 -7.76 -18.66
C GLU A 6 -9.66 -8.16 -17.18
N SER A 7 -10.79 -8.24 -16.48
CA SER A 7 -10.84 -8.66 -15.07
C SER A 7 -10.38 -10.12 -14.89
N LYS A 8 -10.78 -11.02 -15.81
CA LYS A 8 -10.35 -12.43 -15.77
C LYS A 8 -8.85 -12.58 -15.98
N THR A 9 -8.29 -11.86 -16.94
CA THR A 9 -6.85 -11.86 -17.21
C THR A 9 -6.05 -11.29 -16.03
N THR A 10 -6.56 -10.22 -15.41
CA THR A 10 -5.95 -9.62 -14.21
C THR A 10 -5.92 -10.60 -13.04
N GLY A 11 -7.06 -11.25 -12.74
CA GLY A 11 -7.14 -12.25 -11.68
C GLY A 11 -6.20 -13.43 -11.90
N PHE A 12 -6.01 -13.87 -13.14
CA PHE A 12 -5.06 -14.92 -13.49
C PHE A 12 -3.61 -14.52 -13.17
N TYR A 13 -3.17 -13.30 -13.52
CA TYR A 13 -1.83 -12.81 -13.19
C TYR A 13 -1.59 -12.72 -11.67
N TYR A 14 -2.57 -12.23 -10.91
CA TYR A 14 -2.48 -12.20 -9.44
C TYR A 14 -2.40 -13.61 -8.85
N LEU A 15 -3.19 -14.55 -9.39
CA LEU A 15 -3.11 -15.96 -8.98
C LEU A 15 -1.76 -16.58 -9.28
N LEU A 16 -1.22 -16.35 -10.49
CA LEU A 16 0.08 -16.85 -10.89
C LEU A 16 1.19 -16.30 -9.99
N PHE A 17 1.16 -15.00 -9.70
CA PHE A 17 2.10 -14.37 -8.79
C PHE A 17 1.99 -14.94 -7.37
N THR A 18 0.77 -15.09 -6.86
CA THR A 18 0.51 -15.65 -5.52
C THR A 18 0.98 -17.10 -5.42
N ALA A 19 0.65 -17.93 -6.41
CA ALA A 19 1.09 -19.32 -6.46
C ALA A 19 2.62 -19.42 -6.56
N GLY A 20 3.25 -18.60 -7.42
CA GLY A 20 4.71 -18.52 -7.53
C GLY A 20 5.38 -18.10 -6.23
N PHE A 21 4.81 -17.11 -5.53
CA PHE A 21 5.30 -16.68 -4.22
C PHE A 21 5.16 -17.78 -3.16
N LEU A 22 4.02 -18.47 -3.09
CA LEU A 22 3.81 -19.59 -2.16
C LEU A 22 4.77 -20.75 -2.45
N LEU A 23 5.00 -21.07 -3.73
CA LEU A 23 5.99 -22.08 -4.14
C LEU A 23 7.41 -21.66 -3.74
N PHE A 24 7.76 -20.38 -3.90
CA PHE A 24 9.04 -19.84 -3.47
C PHE A 24 9.24 -19.96 -1.95
N VAL A 25 8.23 -19.57 -1.16
CA VAL A 25 8.25 -19.72 0.30
C VAL A 25 8.35 -21.19 0.70
N TYR A 26 7.58 -22.06 0.08
CA TYR A 26 7.62 -23.50 0.34
C TYR A 26 9.01 -24.09 0.02
N PHE A 27 9.60 -23.70 -1.11
CA PHE A 27 10.95 -24.10 -1.49
C PHE A 27 11.99 -23.65 -0.47
N LEU A 28 11.94 -22.39 -0.02
CA LEU A 28 12.83 -21.92 1.06
C LEU A 28 12.65 -22.72 2.35
N GLY A 29 11.41 -23.09 2.71
CA GLY A 29 11.13 -23.95 3.87
C GLY A 29 11.71 -25.36 3.74
N LEU A 30 11.70 -25.95 2.53
CA LEU A 30 12.38 -27.23 2.29
C LEU A 30 13.90 -27.11 2.43
N VAL A 31 14.48 -26.01 1.93
CA VAL A 31 15.91 -25.75 2.06
C VAL A 31 16.30 -25.54 3.52
N GLU A 32 15.49 -24.83 4.30
CA GLU A 32 15.66 -24.65 5.74
C GLU A 32 15.63 -25.98 6.49
N LYS A 33 14.66 -26.85 6.17
CA LYS A 33 14.54 -28.18 6.79
C LYS A 33 15.77 -29.04 6.56
N ASN A 34 16.41 -28.93 5.40
CA ASN A 34 17.58 -29.74 5.03
C ASN A 34 18.91 -29.12 5.47
N SER A 35 19.02 -27.80 5.48
CA SER A 35 20.28 -27.06 5.73
C SER A 35 20.38 -26.50 7.15
N GLY A 36 19.29 -26.56 7.93
CA GLY A 36 19.16 -25.90 9.22
C GLY A 36 18.79 -24.41 9.11
N PRO A 37 18.39 -23.78 10.23
CA PRO A 37 18.02 -22.37 10.26
C PRO A 37 19.25 -21.48 10.00
N GLY A 38 19.14 -20.54 9.06
CA GLY A 38 20.24 -19.65 8.70
C GLY A 38 19.76 -18.27 8.25
N ILE A 39 20.42 -17.22 8.75
CA ILE A 39 20.08 -15.81 8.41
C ILE A 39 20.16 -15.53 6.90
N TRP A 40 20.98 -16.29 6.18
CA TRP A 40 21.13 -16.20 4.73
C TRP A 40 19.82 -16.47 3.96
N LEU A 41 18.93 -17.33 4.49
CA LEU A 41 17.61 -17.57 3.91
C LEU A 41 16.76 -16.29 3.93
N GLY A 42 16.87 -15.51 5.01
CA GLY A 42 16.23 -14.20 5.13
C GLY A 42 16.74 -13.20 4.09
N TYR A 43 18.06 -13.16 3.85
CA TYR A 43 18.63 -12.33 2.79
C TYR A 43 18.15 -12.76 1.41
N VAL A 44 18.12 -14.06 1.11
CA VAL A 44 17.60 -14.58 -0.16
C VAL A 44 16.14 -14.18 -0.33
N PHE A 45 15.29 -14.36 0.68
CA PHE A 45 13.89 -13.96 0.64
C PHE A 45 13.73 -12.46 0.34
N LEU A 46 14.48 -11.61 1.06
CA LEU A 46 14.45 -10.16 0.88
C LEU A 46 14.91 -9.73 -0.51
N PHE A 47 16.09 -10.16 -0.96
CA PHE A 47 16.64 -9.70 -2.23
C PHE A 47 15.88 -10.24 -3.44
N VAL A 48 15.38 -11.48 -3.39
CA VAL A 48 14.55 -12.04 -4.47
C VAL A 48 13.23 -11.27 -4.60
N THR A 49 12.55 -11.00 -3.49
CA THR A 49 11.28 -10.24 -3.54
C THR A 49 11.49 -8.81 -4.06
N ILE A 50 12.53 -8.10 -3.61
CA ILE A 50 12.91 -6.79 -4.16
C ILE A 50 13.21 -6.87 -5.66
N ALA A 51 14.03 -7.84 -6.09
CA ALA A 51 14.42 -8.00 -7.49
C ALA A 51 13.20 -8.27 -8.39
N ILE A 52 12.24 -9.09 -7.94
CA ILE A 52 11.00 -9.35 -8.66
C ILE A 52 10.19 -8.05 -8.83
N TYR A 53 9.96 -7.30 -7.74
CA TYR A 53 9.21 -6.04 -7.82
C TYR A 53 9.91 -4.99 -8.69
N ALA A 54 11.23 -4.86 -8.58
CA ALA A 54 12.02 -3.96 -9.43
C ALA A 54 11.91 -4.36 -10.91
N SER A 55 11.98 -5.66 -11.21
CA SER A 55 11.84 -6.18 -12.58
C SER A 55 10.44 -5.88 -13.15
N ILE A 56 9.38 -6.09 -12.37
CA ILE A 56 8.01 -5.74 -12.77
C ILE A 56 7.92 -4.23 -13.04
N GLY A 57 8.51 -3.38 -12.19
CA GLY A 57 8.55 -1.94 -12.38
C GLY A 57 9.26 -1.50 -13.67
N LEU A 58 10.37 -2.16 -14.02
CA LEU A 58 11.11 -1.88 -15.26
C LEU A 58 10.34 -2.31 -16.52
N ILE A 59 9.68 -3.47 -16.48
CA ILE A 59 8.90 -4.01 -17.60
C ILE A 59 7.61 -3.19 -17.81
N CYS A 60 6.95 -2.79 -16.72
CA CYS A 60 5.66 -2.09 -16.74
C CYS A 60 5.80 -0.56 -16.69
N ARG A 61 6.98 0.00 -17.03
CA ARG A 61 7.20 1.45 -17.00
C ARG A 61 6.24 2.20 -17.91
N THR A 62 5.69 3.32 -17.43
CA THR A 62 4.78 4.19 -18.18
C THR A 62 5.10 5.66 -17.93
N SER A 63 4.89 6.51 -18.95
CA SER A 63 5.01 7.97 -18.86
C SER A 63 3.65 8.68 -18.75
N ASP A 64 2.54 7.95 -18.84
CA ASP A 64 1.20 8.50 -18.68
C ASP A 64 0.85 8.62 -17.19
N MET A 65 0.47 9.80 -16.73
CA MET A 65 0.11 10.05 -15.33
C MET A 65 -1.11 9.25 -14.86
N ASN A 66 -2.10 9.00 -15.72
CA ASN A 66 -3.27 8.18 -15.37
C ASN A 66 -2.89 6.73 -15.15
N ASP A 67 -2.03 6.17 -16.01
CA ASP A 67 -1.54 4.80 -15.83
C ASP A 67 -0.58 4.72 -14.62
N TYR A 68 0.22 5.76 -14.36
CA TYR A 68 1.16 5.78 -13.23
C TYR A 68 0.46 5.90 -11.86
N TYR A 69 -0.49 6.84 -11.69
CA TYR A 69 -1.09 7.11 -10.38
C TYR A 69 -2.31 6.24 -10.06
N ILE A 70 -3.08 5.82 -11.07
CA ILE A 70 -4.35 5.11 -10.85
C ILE A 70 -4.49 3.85 -11.71
N ALA A 71 -3.40 3.38 -12.34
CA ALA A 71 -3.39 2.20 -13.21
C ALA A 71 -4.49 2.25 -14.30
N GLY A 72 -4.79 3.45 -14.81
CA GLY A 72 -5.84 3.68 -15.80
C GLY A 72 -7.25 3.27 -15.35
N ARG A 73 -7.48 3.11 -14.03
CA ARG A 73 -8.72 2.57 -13.44
C ARG A 73 -9.08 1.16 -13.92
N LYS A 74 -8.09 0.38 -14.35
CA LYS A 74 -8.27 -0.98 -14.89
C LYS A 74 -8.37 -2.04 -13.78
N ILE A 75 -7.85 -1.74 -12.58
CA ILE A 75 -7.78 -2.67 -11.46
C ILE A 75 -9.13 -2.77 -10.72
N PRO A 76 -9.72 -3.98 -10.55
CA PRO A 76 -10.96 -4.16 -9.81
C PRO A 76 -10.85 -3.74 -8.33
N ALA A 77 -11.99 -3.34 -7.74
CA ALA A 77 -12.05 -2.80 -6.38
C ALA A 77 -11.48 -3.76 -5.31
N ILE A 78 -11.70 -5.08 -5.45
CA ILE A 78 -11.22 -6.09 -4.51
C ILE A 78 -9.68 -6.10 -4.46
N PHE A 79 -9.00 -6.09 -5.61
CA PHE A 79 -7.53 -6.08 -5.66
C PHE A 79 -6.95 -4.78 -5.10
N ASN A 80 -7.57 -3.63 -5.38
CA ASN A 80 -7.18 -2.36 -4.76
C ASN A 80 -7.38 -2.37 -3.23
N GLY A 81 -8.47 -2.96 -2.76
CA GLY A 81 -8.73 -3.13 -1.33
C GLY A 81 -7.68 -4.00 -0.65
N MET A 82 -7.34 -5.15 -1.26
CA MET A 82 -6.27 -6.03 -0.77
C MET A 82 -4.91 -5.33 -0.75
N ALA A 83 -4.58 -4.59 -1.81
CA ALA A 83 -3.32 -3.83 -1.87
C ALA A 83 -3.25 -2.77 -0.77
N THR A 84 -4.36 -2.05 -0.51
CA THR A 84 -4.42 -1.04 0.56
C THR A 84 -4.31 -1.70 1.94
N ALA A 85 -4.94 -2.86 2.15
CA ALA A 85 -4.82 -3.62 3.39
C ALA A 85 -3.39 -4.17 3.62
N ALA A 86 -2.71 -4.57 2.55
CA ALA A 86 -1.32 -5.02 2.61
C ALA A 86 -0.35 -3.87 2.92
N ASP A 87 -0.52 -2.70 2.30
CA ASP A 87 0.27 -1.49 2.60
C ASP A 87 0.05 -1.00 4.05
N TRP A 88 -1.15 -1.23 4.59
CA TRP A 88 -1.47 -0.94 5.98
C TRP A 88 -0.79 -1.88 6.98
N MET A 89 -0.28 -3.03 6.56
CA MET A 89 0.49 -3.96 7.40
C MET A 89 1.97 -3.57 7.44
N SER A 90 2.52 -3.32 8.63
CA SER A 90 3.94 -3.02 8.80
C SER A 90 4.56 -3.70 10.02
N ALA A 91 5.89 -3.60 10.14
CA ALA A 91 6.62 -4.08 11.31
C ALA A 91 6.14 -3.41 12.62
N ALA A 92 5.71 -2.13 12.53
CA ALA A 92 5.10 -1.42 13.64
C ALA A 92 3.82 -2.13 14.11
N THR A 93 2.99 -2.60 13.19
CA THR A 93 1.81 -3.40 13.54
C THR A 93 2.21 -4.72 14.17
N PHE A 94 3.18 -5.45 13.62
CA PHE A 94 3.54 -6.77 14.13
C PHE A 94 4.20 -6.72 15.51
N ILE A 95 5.27 -5.94 15.66
CA ILE A 95 6.04 -5.85 16.92
C ILE A 95 5.31 -4.97 17.93
N GLY A 96 4.74 -3.85 17.49
CA GLY A 96 4.03 -2.90 18.35
C GLY A 96 2.77 -3.51 18.95
N LEU A 97 2.03 -4.32 18.19
CA LEU A 97 0.87 -5.03 18.72
C LEU A 97 1.28 -6.02 19.82
N VAL A 98 2.32 -6.81 19.58
CA VAL A 98 2.84 -7.76 20.58
C VAL A 98 3.24 -7.02 21.85
N GLY A 99 3.97 -5.90 21.74
CA GLY A 99 4.37 -5.09 22.89
C GLY A 99 3.20 -4.51 23.68
N ILE A 100 2.20 -3.96 22.99
CA ILE A 100 1.00 -3.39 23.63
C ILE A 100 0.19 -4.48 24.33
N LEU A 101 -0.02 -5.63 23.69
CA LEU A 101 -0.76 -6.75 24.31
C LEU A 101 0.02 -7.36 25.47
N PHE A 102 1.35 -7.47 25.37
CA PHE A 102 2.19 -7.96 26.45
C PHE A 102 2.09 -7.06 27.69
N SER A 103 2.07 -5.74 27.51
CA SER A 103 2.01 -4.79 28.62
C SER A 103 0.60 -4.56 29.17
N SER A 104 -0.39 -4.38 28.28
CA SER A 104 -1.75 -3.93 28.65
C SER A 104 -2.81 -5.04 28.58
N GLY A 105 -2.43 -6.25 28.18
CA GLY A 105 -3.33 -7.38 28.02
C GLY A 105 -4.50 -7.05 27.09
N TYR A 106 -5.70 -7.53 27.47
CA TYR A 106 -6.94 -7.33 26.71
C TYR A 106 -7.27 -5.85 26.43
N LYS A 107 -6.89 -4.92 27.31
CA LYS A 107 -7.13 -3.48 27.10
C LYS A 107 -6.40 -2.93 25.87
N GLY A 108 -5.29 -3.56 25.48
CA GLY A 108 -4.55 -3.25 24.26
C GLY A 108 -5.36 -3.44 22.97
N LEU A 109 -6.39 -4.31 22.98
CA LEU A 109 -7.24 -4.53 21.81
C LEU A 109 -8.02 -3.27 21.39
N ALA A 110 -8.28 -2.35 22.31
CA ALA A 110 -8.93 -1.08 22.00
C ALA A 110 -8.11 -0.25 20.99
N PHE A 111 -6.77 -0.33 21.04
CA PHE A 111 -5.91 0.33 20.06
C PHE A 111 -6.10 -0.25 18.66
N ILE A 112 -6.17 -1.58 18.54
CA ILE A 112 -6.40 -2.28 17.27
C ILE A 112 -7.72 -1.85 16.65
N VAL A 113 -8.79 -1.94 17.44
CA VAL A 113 -10.14 -1.58 16.97
C VAL A 113 -10.19 -0.10 16.61
N GLY A 114 -9.57 0.76 17.42
CA GLY A 114 -9.53 2.21 17.19
C GLY A 114 -8.82 2.56 15.88
N TRP A 115 -7.61 2.07 15.66
CA TRP A 115 -6.84 2.44 14.46
C TRP A 115 -7.40 1.74 13.19
N THR A 116 -7.88 0.49 13.30
CA THR A 116 -8.53 -0.23 12.19
C THR A 116 -9.86 0.41 11.81
N GLY A 117 -10.68 0.75 12.81
CA GLY A 117 -11.91 1.49 12.62
C GLY A 117 -11.65 2.86 11.99
N GLY A 118 -10.63 3.58 12.46
CA GLY A 118 -10.19 4.85 11.88
C GLY A 118 -9.81 4.74 10.42
N PHE A 119 -9.07 3.71 10.03
CA PHE A 119 -8.74 3.44 8.63
C PHE A 119 -10.00 3.23 7.75
N CYS A 120 -10.97 2.44 8.23
CA CYS A 120 -12.26 2.27 7.55
C CYS A 120 -13.04 3.59 7.44
N LEU A 121 -13.06 4.40 8.50
CA LEU A 121 -13.73 5.71 8.50
C LEU A 121 -13.09 6.65 7.49
N VAL A 122 -11.76 6.74 7.41
CA VAL A 122 -11.06 7.53 6.39
C VAL A 122 -11.40 7.03 4.98
N ALA A 123 -11.39 5.71 4.77
CA ALA A 123 -11.73 5.12 3.48
C ALA A 123 -13.17 5.44 3.03
N MET A 124 -14.13 5.48 3.97
CA MET A 124 -15.53 5.80 3.67
C MET A 124 -15.82 7.30 3.59
N LEU A 125 -15.21 8.10 4.45
CA LEU A 125 -15.55 9.51 4.63
C LEU A 125 -14.63 10.46 3.86
N ILE A 126 -13.38 10.11 3.61
CA ILE A 126 -12.41 11.01 2.95
C ILE A 126 -12.24 10.59 1.49
N ALA A 127 -12.06 9.29 1.22
CA ALA A 127 -11.74 8.82 -0.14
C ALA A 127 -12.77 9.20 -1.22
N PRO A 128 -14.11 9.21 -0.97
CA PRO A 128 -15.07 9.64 -1.98
C PRO A 128 -14.91 11.11 -2.39
N TYR A 129 -14.56 11.99 -1.45
CA TYR A 129 -14.36 13.41 -1.76
C TYR A 129 -13.10 13.61 -2.61
N ILE A 130 -11.98 12.98 -2.23
CA ILE A 130 -10.75 13.08 -3.01
C ILE A 130 -10.96 12.56 -4.43
N ARG A 131 -11.66 11.42 -4.60
CA ARG A 131 -12.00 10.86 -5.92
C ARG A 131 -12.85 11.80 -6.78
N LYS A 132 -13.78 12.56 -6.18
CA LYS A 132 -14.59 13.56 -6.89
C LYS A 132 -13.78 14.78 -7.32
N PHE A 133 -12.77 15.17 -6.55
CA PHE A 133 -11.90 16.32 -6.88
C PHE A 133 -10.90 16.01 -8.00
N GLY A 134 -10.60 14.74 -8.28
CA GLY A 134 -9.73 14.34 -9.39
C GLY A 134 -8.23 14.56 -9.17
N SER A 135 -7.82 15.05 -7.99
CA SER A 135 -6.41 15.15 -7.61
C SER A 135 -5.78 13.79 -7.34
N TYR A 136 -4.51 13.63 -7.74
CA TYR A 136 -3.74 12.40 -7.53
C TYR A 136 -3.04 12.32 -6.16
N THR A 137 -2.81 13.46 -5.51
CA THR A 137 -2.07 13.53 -4.25
C THR A 137 -2.77 14.42 -3.23
N ILE A 138 -2.57 14.15 -1.92
CA ILE A 138 -3.14 14.96 -0.84
C ILE A 138 -2.65 16.41 -0.88
N PRO A 139 -1.35 16.71 -1.10
CA PRO A 139 -0.90 18.09 -1.19
C PRO A 139 -1.53 18.87 -2.36
N ASP A 140 -1.76 18.21 -3.49
CA ASP A 140 -2.44 18.82 -4.63
C ASP A 140 -3.92 19.10 -4.32
N PHE A 141 -4.59 18.14 -3.70
CA PHE A 141 -5.97 18.33 -3.21
C PHE A 141 -6.07 19.53 -2.27
N LEU A 142 -5.18 19.64 -1.28
CA LEU A 142 -5.18 20.75 -0.32
C LEU A 142 -4.86 22.09 -1.02
N ALA A 143 -3.90 22.10 -1.93
CA ALA A 143 -3.51 23.30 -2.68
C ALA A 143 -4.67 23.86 -3.50
N ILE A 144 -5.47 22.99 -4.13
CA ILE A 144 -6.65 23.39 -4.90
C ILE A 144 -7.80 23.78 -3.96
N ARG A 145 -8.06 22.98 -2.92
CA ARG A 145 -9.16 23.20 -1.98
C ARG A 145 -9.04 24.51 -1.20
N TYR A 146 -7.82 24.93 -0.87
CA TYR A 146 -7.51 26.16 -0.15
C TYR A 146 -6.84 27.22 -1.05
N SER A 147 -7.10 27.18 -2.36
CA SER A 147 -6.50 28.10 -3.33
C SER A 147 -7.00 29.55 -3.24
N GLN A 148 -8.05 29.81 -2.45
CA GLN A 148 -8.73 31.10 -2.39
C GLN A 148 -9.12 31.66 -3.77
N GLY A 149 -9.50 30.77 -4.71
CA GLY A 149 -9.92 31.17 -6.06
C GLY A 149 -8.79 31.32 -7.08
N LYS A 150 -7.54 30.98 -6.73
CA LYS A 150 -6.44 30.92 -7.70
C LYS A 150 -6.55 29.69 -8.59
N GLU A 151 -6.58 29.91 -9.90
CA GLU A 151 -6.48 28.85 -10.92
C GLU A 151 -5.16 28.08 -10.74
N GLY A 152 -5.24 26.75 -10.66
CA GLY A 152 -4.06 25.87 -10.45
C GLY A 152 -3.64 25.63 -8.99
N GLY A 153 -4.32 26.23 -8.00
CA GLY A 153 -4.07 25.99 -6.58
C GLY A 153 -3.02 26.91 -5.93
N SER A 154 -2.98 26.96 -4.60
CA SER A 154 -2.00 27.76 -3.86
C SER A 154 -0.67 27.01 -3.70
N ARG A 155 0.41 27.56 -4.30
CA ARG A 155 1.77 27.01 -4.18
C ARG A 155 2.25 26.94 -2.72
N LEU A 156 1.89 27.93 -1.90
CA LEU A 156 2.25 27.95 -0.49
C LEU A 156 1.59 26.79 0.26
N VAL A 157 0.29 26.58 0.06
CA VAL A 157 -0.45 25.46 0.66
C VAL A 157 0.14 24.12 0.21
N ARG A 158 0.50 24.00 -1.07
CA ARG A 158 1.15 22.80 -1.61
C ARG A 158 2.46 22.48 -0.87
N ILE A 159 3.34 23.48 -0.72
CA ILE A 159 4.64 23.30 -0.05
C ILE A 159 4.43 22.93 1.43
N VAL A 160 3.52 23.61 2.12
CA VAL A 160 3.19 23.30 3.52
C VAL A 160 2.63 21.88 3.64
N ALA A 161 1.72 21.48 2.75
CA ALA A 161 1.13 20.15 2.75
C ALA A 161 2.16 19.06 2.43
N VAL A 162 3.09 19.31 1.50
CA VAL A 162 4.24 18.42 1.25
C VAL A 162 5.09 18.29 2.50
N GLY A 163 5.44 19.40 3.15
CA GLY A 163 6.22 19.39 4.40
C GLY A 163 5.51 18.61 5.50
N ALA A 164 4.22 18.84 5.71
CA ALA A 164 3.41 18.12 6.68
C ALA A 164 3.35 16.61 6.35
N THR A 165 3.19 16.26 5.07
CA THR A 165 3.18 14.84 4.62
C THR A 165 4.51 14.18 4.94
N ILE A 166 5.63 14.85 4.64
CA ILE A 166 6.99 14.35 4.94
C ILE A 166 7.16 14.14 6.44
N VAL A 167 6.79 15.13 7.27
CA VAL A 167 6.89 15.01 8.73
C VAL A 167 6.06 13.84 9.26
N CYS A 168 4.81 13.69 8.79
CA CYS A 168 3.96 12.57 9.17
C CYS A 168 4.58 11.23 8.75
N SER A 169 5.18 11.13 7.56
CA SER A 169 5.87 9.92 7.10
C SER A 169 7.08 9.57 7.98
N PHE A 170 7.85 10.55 8.42
CA PHE A 170 8.98 10.30 9.33
C PHE A 170 8.56 9.87 10.74
N VAL A 171 7.41 10.33 11.24
CA VAL A 171 6.87 9.86 12.52
C VAL A 171 6.41 8.39 12.43
N TYR A 172 6.06 7.94 11.23
CA TYR A 172 5.60 6.59 10.97
C TYR A 172 6.75 5.57 10.77
N LEU A 173 7.88 6.00 10.21
CA LEU A 173 9.09 5.18 10.02
C LEU A 173 9.84 4.95 11.33
#